data_AF-A0A7X8UPV4-F1
#
_entry.id   AF-A0A7X8UPV4-F1
#
_cell.length_a   1.000
_cell.length_b   1.000
_cell.length_c   1.000
_cell.angle_alpha   90.00
_cell.angle_beta   90.00
_cell.angle_gamma   90.00
#
_symmetry.space_group_name_H-M   'P 1'
#
loop_
_entity.id
_entity.type
_entity.pdbx_description
1 polymer ?
#
loop_
_entity_poly.entity_id
_entity_poly.type
_entity_poly.pdbx_seq_one_letter_code
_entity_poly.pdbx_strand_id
1 'polypeptide(L)' 'MAALAKLKLQSVLTGSNGAMAMINNNLLTAGQTISGWTVKEIDERHVVLVWKTERCVLKMSQ' A
#
# COMPACT_ATOMS: atom_id res chain seq x y z
N MET A 1 -9.46 14.98 -5.29
CA MET A 1 -8.15 14.31 -5.19
C MET A 1 -7.51 14.57 -3.81
N ALA A 2 -8.07 14.04 -2.72
CA ALA A 2 -7.60 14.37 -1.35
C ALA A 2 -7.12 13.16 -0.52
N ALA A 3 -7.36 11.93 -0.98
CA ALA A 3 -7.06 10.72 -0.21
C ALA A 3 -5.59 10.27 -0.33
N LEU A 4 -5.00 10.39 -1.53
CA LEU A 4 -3.66 9.85 -1.79
C LEU A 4 -2.55 10.61 -1.05
N ALA A 5 -2.68 11.94 -0.92
CA ALA A 5 -1.66 12.80 -0.30
C ALA A 5 -1.39 12.49 1.19
N LYS A 6 -2.24 11.68 1.84
CA LYS A 6 -2.07 11.27 3.23
C LYS A 6 -1.59 9.83 3.39
N LEU A 7 -1.56 9.00 2.35
CA LEU A 7 -1.18 7.60 2.48
C LEU A 7 0.35 7.51 2.56
N LYS A 8 0.87 7.09 3.72
CA LYS A 8 2.30 6.88 3.94
C LYS A 8 2.56 5.41 4.22
N LEU A 9 3.47 4.81 3.44
CA LEU A 9 3.98 3.47 3.72
C LEU A 9 4.92 3.56 4.92
N GLN A 10 4.58 2.88 6.01
CA GLN A 10 5.34 2.90 7.26
C GLN A 10 6.22 1.67 7.40
N SER A 11 5.69 0.49 7.11
CA SER A 11 6.44 -0.75 7.14
C SER A 11 5.91 -1.76 6.12
N VAL A 12 6.77 -2.69 5.74
CA VAL A 12 6.40 -3.88 4.97
C VAL A 12 6.82 -5.09 5.78
N LEU A 13 5.89 -6.01 5.98
CA LEU A 13 6.08 -7.27 6.69
C LEU A 13 5.99 -8.38 5.65
N THR A 14 7.12 -9.02 5.35
CA THR A 14 7.18 -10.22 4.52
C THR A 14 7.26 -11.45 5.43
N GLY A 15 6.40 -12.43 5.20
CA GLY A 15 6.38 -13.67 5.96
C GLY A 15 5.86 -14.84 5.14
N SER A 16 5.78 -16.02 5.76
CA SER A 16 5.37 -17.27 5.09
C SER A 16 3.96 -17.21 4.48
N ASN A 17 3.10 -16.32 5.00
CA ASN A 17 1.73 -16.09 4.51
C ASN A 17 1.63 -14.97 3.46
N GLY A 18 2.76 -14.46 2.97
CA GLY A 18 2.82 -13.38 1.98
C GLY A 18 3.30 -12.05 2.55
N ALA A 19 3.24 -11.01 1.71
CA ALA A 19 3.65 -9.67 2.05
C ALA A 19 2.45 -8.83 2.54
N MET A 20 2.67 -8.06 3.60
CA MET A 20 1.71 -7.13 4.19
C MET A 20 2.33 -5.75 4.29
N ALA A 21 1.55 -4.71 4.06
CA ALA A 21 1.99 -3.32 4.12
C ALA A 21 1.25 -2.57 5.22
N MET A 22 1.98 -1.85 6.05
CA MET A 22 1.40 -0.91 7.00
C MET A 22 1.32 0.46 6.36
N ILE A 23 0.09 0.90 6.05
CA ILE A 23 -0.20 2.19 5.43
C ILE A 23 -1.11 2.96 6.38
N ASN A 24 -0.66 4.13 6.88
CA ASN A 24 -1.40 4.91 7.87
C ASN A 24 -1.95 4.09 9.04
N ASN A 25 -1.11 3.25 9.63
CA ASN A 25 -1.42 2.36 10.75
C ASN A 25 -2.49 1.30 10.43
N ASN A 26 -2.74 1.05 9.13
CA ASN A 26 -3.58 -0.05 8.65
C ASN A 26 -2.69 -1.10 8.01
N LEU A 27 -2.76 -2.32 8.53
CA LEU A 27 -2.08 -3.47 7.94
C LEU A 27 -2.94 -4.02 6.80
N LEU A 28 -2.39 -4.02 5.59
CA LEU A 28 -3.11 -4.38 4.37
C LEU A 28 -2.35 -5.45 3.59
N THR A 29 -3.10 -6.36 2.97
CA THR A 29 -2.59 -7.36 2.03
C THR A 29 -2.96 -7.02 0.59
N ALA A 30 -2.32 -7.70 -0.37
CA ALA A 30 -2.71 -7.60 -1.77
C ALA A 30 -4.20 -7.97 -1.95
N GLY A 31 -4.93 -7.13 -2.68
CA GLY A 31 -6.38 -7.22 -2.89
C GLY A 31 -7.22 -6.38 -1.93
N GLN A 32 -6.67 -5.89 -0.81
CA GLN A 32 -7.41 -5.04 0.12
C GLN A 32 -7.45 -3.58 -0.34
N THR A 33 -8.48 -2.84 0.09
CA THR A 33 -8.71 -1.46 -0.35
C THR A 33 -8.63 -0.49 0.84
N ILE A 34 -7.91 0.62 0.67
CA ILE A 34 -7.77 1.70 1.64
C ILE A 34 -8.03 3.06 1.01
N SER A 35 -8.93 3.84 1.59
CA SER A 35 -9.28 5.19 1.09
C SER A 35 -9.61 5.23 -0.41
N GLY A 36 -10.20 4.15 -0.93
CA GLY A 36 -10.54 3.96 -2.35
C GLY A 36 -9.46 3.29 -3.19
N TRP A 37 -8.23 3.12 -2.70
CA TRP A 37 -7.11 2.52 -3.42
C TRP A 37 -6.96 1.04 -3.07
N THR A 38 -6.96 0.18 -4.08
CA THR A 38 -6.73 -1.25 -3.91
C THR A 38 -5.25 -1.56 -3.98
N VAL A 39 -4.75 -2.32 -3.02
CA VAL A 39 -3.38 -2.82 -3.02
C VAL A 39 -3.26 -3.89 -4.10
N LYS A 40 -2.46 -3.62 -5.12
CA LYS A 40 -2.22 -4.57 -6.20
C LYS A 40 -1.03 -5.45 -5.91
N GLU A 41 0.07 -4.85 -5.48
CA GLU A 41 1.32 -5.54 -5.18
C GLU A 41 1.97 -4.91 -3.95
N ILE A 42 2.61 -5.76 -3.14
CA ILE A 42 3.38 -5.37 -1.97
C ILE A 42 4.78 -5.94 -2.16
N ASP A 43 5.76 -5.06 -2.20
CA ASP A 43 7.17 -5.37 -2.35
C ASP A 43 7.93 -4.82 -1.13
N GLU A 44 9.13 -5.32 -0.85
CA GLU A 44 9.89 -5.02 0.37
C GLU A 44 10.14 -3.52 0.57
N ARG A 45 10.19 -2.73 -0.52
CA ARG A 45 10.48 -1.29 -0.48
C ARG A 45 9.35 -0.39 -0.97
N HIS A 46 8.33 -0.97 -1.60
CA HIS A 46 7.26 -0.19 -2.21
C HIS A 46 5.95 -0.97 -2.30
N VAL A 47 4.85 -0.23 -2.36
CA VAL A 47 3.50 -0.80 -2.51
C VAL A 47 2.84 -0.15 -3.71
N VAL A 48 2.29 -0.99 -4.58
CA VAL A 48 1.55 -0.55 -5.74
C VAL A 48 0.07 -0.52 -5.38
N LEU A 49 -0.50 0.67 -5.41
CA LEU A 49 -1.91 0.94 -5.25
C LEU A 49 -2.53 1.24 -6.62
N VAL A 50 -3.75 0.78 -6.83
CA VAL A 50 -4.55 1.11 -8.02
C VAL A 50 -5.90 1.64 -7.60
N TRP A 51 -6.36 2.67 -8.30
CA TRP A 51 -7.71 3.18 -8.17
C TRP A 51 -8.28 3.48 -9.55
N LYS A 52 -9.31 2.73 -9.96
CA LYS A 52 -9.88 2.78 -11.32
C LYS A 52 -8.79 2.57 -12.38
N THR A 53 -8.30 3.65 -12.99
CA THR A 53 -7.23 3.66 -14.01
C THR A 53 -5.94 4.32 -13.52
N GLU A 54 -5.92 4.86 -12.30
CA GLU A 54 -4.75 5.50 -11.72
C GLU A 54 -3.91 4.48 -10.96
N ARG A 55 -2.59 4.55 -11.16
CA ARG A 55 -1.60 3.75 -10.43
C ARG A 55 -0.79 4.68 -9.53
N CYS A 56 -0.73 4.36 -8.25
CA CYS A 56 0.12 5.03 -7.28
C CYS A 56 1.15 4.04 -6.73
N VAL A 57 2.39 4.49 -6.61
CA VAL A 57 3.45 3.72 -5.96
C VAL A 57 3.83 4.43 -4.68
N LEU A 58 3.50 3.83 -3.55
CA LEU A 58 3.97 4.27 -2.24
C LEU A 58 5.35 3.68 -1.99
N LYS A 59 6.33 4.54 -1.70
CA LYS A 59 7.67 4.11 -1.32
C LYS A 59 7.85 4.31 0.18
N MET A 60 8.67 3.48 0.81
CA MET A 60 9.18 3.81 2.13
C MET A 60 9.94 5.14 2.04
N SER A 61 9.45 6.17 2.71
CA SER A 61 10.26 7.34 3.01
C SER A 61 11.28 6.92 4.06
N GLN A 62 12.56 6.90 3.69
CA GLN A 62 13.66 6.70 4.65
C GLN A 62 13.61 7.76 5.76
#